data_AF-A0A0Q4R5X8-F1
#
_entry.id   AF-A0A0Q4R5X8-F1
#
_cell.length_a   1.000
_cell.length_b   1.000
_cell.length_c   1.000
_cell.angle_alpha   90.00
_cell.angle_beta   90.00
_cell.angle_gamma   90.00
#
_symmetry.space_group_name_H-M   'P 1'
#
loop_
_entity.id
_entity.type
_entity.pdbx_description
1 polymer ?
#
loop_
_entity_poly.entity_id
_entity_poly.type
_entity_poly.pdbx_seq_one_letter_code
_entity_poly.pdbx_strand_id
1 'polypeptide(L)'
;MREPDFEIDGWCLEDGEAYHAEAPDTFWLPERQRRESLQPGDIAKLIFRISVDNADGNVAVERMWVLVRERTSGGYLGILDNEPDAIAENDEFWLGTELPFSAKHVINVQERDDATVALAQEEPLRRWPR
;
A
#
# COMPACT_ATOMS: atom_id res chain seq x y z
N MET A 1 0.26 -3.94 -15.43
CA MET A 1 1.02 -3.07 -14.53
C MET A 1 1.87 -3.95 -13.63
N ARG A 2 3.15 -3.61 -13.47
CA ARG A 2 4.08 -4.34 -12.60
C ARG A 2 3.84 -3.99 -11.13
N GLU A 3 3.98 -4.94 -10.21
CA GLU A 3 4.11 -4.67 -8.77
C GLU A 3 5.44 -3.94 -8.50
N PRO A 4 5.55 -3.15 -7.41
CA PRO A 4 6.82 -2.56 -6.97
C PRO A 4 7.82 -3.65 -6.60
N ASP A 5 9.06 -3.47 -7.02
CA ASP A 5 10.16 -4.42 -6.83
C ASP A 5 11.25 -3.79 -5.97
N PHE A 6 11.72 -4.55 -4.98
CA PHE A 6 12.64 -4.05 -3.97
C PHE A 6 13.99 -3.60 -4.55
N GLU A 7 14.51 -4.31 -5.56
CA GLU A 7 15.82 -4.03 -6.14
C GLU A 7 15.76 -2.92 -7.20
N ILE A 8 14.61 -2.79 -7.88
CA ILE A 8 14.40 -1.82 -8.95
C ILE A 8 13.90 -0.48 -8.41
N ASP A 9 12.91 -0.50 -7.51
CA ASP A 9 12.24 0.69 -7.00
C ASP A 9 12.73 1.10 -5.61
N GLY A 10 13.60 0.29 -4.98
CA GLY A 10 14.04 0.50 -3.61
C GLY A 10 12.97 0.17 -2.57
N TRP A 11 11.81 -0.37 -2.95
CA TRP A 11 10.78 -0.83 -2.02
C TRP A 11 9.84 -1.85 -2.67
N CYS A 12 9.17 -2.65 -1.86
CA CYS A 12 8.11 -3.55 -2.31
C CYS A 12 7.01 -3.71 -1.25
N LEU A 13 5.95 -4.42 -1.61
CA LEU A 13 4.87 -4.79 -0.69
C LEU A 13 5.06 -6.22 -0.19
N GLU A 14 4.83 -6.42 1.10
CA GLU A 14 4.80 -7.76 1.71
C GLU A 14 3.43 -8.42 1.55
N ASP A 15 3.42 -9.76 1.57
CA ASP A 15 2.20 -10.57 1.47
C ASP A 15 1.54 -10.76 2.84
N GLY A 16 0.46 -10.02 3.09
CA GLY A 16 -0.32 -10.13 4.32
C GLY A 16 -0.92 -11.52 4.55
N GLU A 17 -1.28 -12.25 3.49
CA GLU A 17 -1.77 -13.63 3.59
C GLU A 17 -0.68 -14.58 4.06
N ALA A 18 0.56 -14.38 3.62
CA ALA A 18 1.71 -15.14 4.12
C ALA A 18 1.93 -14.88 5.61
N TYR A 19 1.93 -13.61 6.04
CA TYR A 19 2.04 -13.25 7.47
C TYR A 19 0.92 -13.89 8.32
N HIS A 20 -0.32 -13.90 7.81
CA HIS A 20 -1.44 -14.56 8.50
C HIS A 20 -1.29 -16.07 8.54
N ALA A 21 -0.83 -16.70 7.46
CA ALA A 21 -0.62 -18.14 7.41
C ALA A 21 0.48 -18.60 8.39
N GLU A 22 1.52 -17.80 8.56
CA GLU A 22 2.62 -18.07 9.51
C GLU A 22 2.21 -17.86 10.98
N ALA A 23 1.37 -16.85 11.25
CA ALA A 23 1.02 -16.46 12.62
C ALA A 23 -0.48 -16.10 12.79
N PRO A 24 -1.41 -17.03 12.53
CA PRO A 24 -2.84 -16.74 12.43
C PRO A 24 -3.46 -16.21 13.72
N ASP A 25 -2.93 -16.61 14.88
CA ASP A 25 -3.43 -16.20 16.20
C ASP A 25 -3.03 -14.77 16.58
N THR A 26 -1.96 -14.24 16.00
CA THR A 26 -1.39 -12.93 16.35
C THR A 26 -1.41 -11.93 15.21
N PHE A 27 -1.62 -12.40 13.99
CA PHE A 27 -1.69 -11.58 12.80
C PHE A 27 -3.08 -11.74 12.16
N TRP A 28 -4.04 -10.94 12.60
CA TRP A 28 -5.38 -10.96 12.03
C TRP A 28 -5.41 -10.28 10.64
N LEU A 29 -6.29 -10.77 9.76
CA LEU A 29 -6.59 -10.14 8.46
C LEU A 29 -8.09 -9.88 8.31
N PRO A 30 -8.48 -8.82 7.58
CA PRO A 30 -9.82 -8.68 7.06
C PRO A 30 -10.20 -9.90 6.20
N GLU A 31 -11.49 -10.25 6.23
CA GLU A 31 -12.03 -11.34 5.41
C GLU A 31 -11.65 -11.17 3.93
N ARG A 32 -11.40 -12.29 3.26
CA ARG A 32 -10.99 -12.31 1.86
C ARG A 32 -11.94 -11.49 0.98
N GLN A 33 -13.26 -11.65 1.16
CA GLN A 33 -14.26 -10.91 0.39
C GLN A 33 -14.07 -9.39 0.54
N ARG A 34 -13.80 -8.90 1.76
CA ARG A 34 -13.58 -7.47 2.02
C ARG A 34 -12.34 -6.95 1.29
N ARG A 35 -11.24 -7.72 1.27
CA ARG A 35 -10.00 -7.37 0.56
C ARG A 35 -10.15 -7.45 -0.96
N GLU A 36 -11.00 -8.35 -1.44
CA GLU A 36 -11.30 -8.54 -2.87
C GLU A 36 -12.39 -7.57 -3.37
N SER A 37 -13.09 -6.82 -2.52
CA SER A 37 -14.21 -5.96 -2.92
C SER A 37 -13.98 -4.46 -2.72
N LEU A 38 -12.75 -4.02 -2.47
CA LEU A 38 -12.43 -2.60 -2.24
C LEU A 38 -12.90 -1.74 -3.42
N GLN A 39 -13.33 -0.52 -3.08
CA GLN A 39 -13.84 0.50 -3.97
C GLN A 39 -13.01 1.77 -3.87
N PRO A 40 -13.04 2.64 -4.90
CA PRO A 40 -12.50 4.00 -4.77
C PRO A 40 -13.04 4.69 -3.51
N GLY A 41 -12.13 5.28 -2.74
CA GLY A 41 -12.38 5.90 -1.44
C GLY A 41 -12.10 5.00 -0.23
N ASP A 42 -12.07 3.67 -0.38
CA ASP A 42 -11.67 2.81 0.76
C ASP A 42 -10.20 3.06 1.08
N ILE A 43 -9.80 2.89 2.34
CA ILE A 43 -8.39 3.00 2.73
C ILE A 43 -7.88 1.63 3.15
N ALA A 44 -6.85 1.13 2.47
CA ALA A 44 -6.22 -0.14 2.75
C ALA A 44 -4.91 0.08 3.52
N LYS A 45 -4.69 -0.67 4.60
CA LYS A 45 -3.37 -0.74 5.24
C LYS A 45 -2.56 -1.84 4.61
N LEU A 46 -1.33 -1.53 4.19
CA LEU A 46 -0.38 -2.47 3.58
C LEU A 46 0.91 -2.51 4.41
N ILE A 47 1.77 -3.49 4.12
CA ILE A 47 3.11 -3.59 4.69
C ILE A 47 4.12 -3.29 3.58
N PHE A 48 4.99 -2.33 3.81
CA PHE A 48 6.03 -1.89 2.89
C PHE A 48 7.39 -2.32 3.42
N ARG A 49 8.19 -2.90 2.55
CA ARG A 49 9.61 -3.18 2.80
C ARG A 49 10.42 -2.19 1.98
N ILE A 50 11.18 -1.33 2.64
CA ILE A 50 11.84 -0.17 2.05
C ILE A 50 13.35 -0.33 2.23
N SER A 51 14.11 -0.18 1.14
CA SER A 51 15.56 -0.12 1.18
C SER A 51 15.97 1.21 1.79
N VAL A 52 16.75 1.13 2.86
CA VAL A 52 17.30 2.29 3.55
C VAL A 52 18.81 2.11 3.67
N ASP A 53 19.54 3.19 3.90
CA ASP A 53 20.97 3.12 4.23
C ASP A 53 21.19 3.92 5.51
N ASN A 54 20.99 3.26 6.65
CA ASN A 54 21.12 3.87 7.96
C ASN A 54 21.92 2.98 8.94
N ALA A 55 22.30 3.56 10.08
CA ALA A 55 23.13 2.88 11.07
C ALA A 55 22.46 1.64 11.70
N ASP A 56 21.12 1.56 11.66
CA ASP A 56 20.31 0.53 12.29
C ASP A 56 19.97 -0.63 11.32
N GLY A 57 20.28 -0.49 10.03
CA GLY A 57 20.13 -1.53 9.02
C GLY A 57 19.88 -0.99 7.62
N ASN A 58 19.75 -1.92 6.66
CA ASN A 58 19.55 -1.57 5.25
C ASN A 58 18.09 -1.72 4.78
N VAL A 59 17.19 -2.10 5.69
CA VAL A 59 15.79 -2.37 5.38
C VAL A 59 14.91 -1.86 6.51
N ALA A 60 13.91 -1.06 6.17
CA ALA A 60 12.82 -0.69 7.04
C ALA A 60 11.54 -1.43 6.64
N VAL A 61 10.69 -1.76 7.62
CA VAL A 61 9.37 -2.36 7.38
C VAL A 61 8.33 -1.51 8.06
N GLU A 62 7.39 -0.98 7.27
CA GLU A 62 6.38 -0.03 7.73
C GLU A 62 4.96 -0.48 7.37
N ARG A 63 3.98 -0.12 8.21
CA ARG A 63 2.56 -0.38 7.97
C ARG A 63 1.84 0.91 7.65
N MET A 64 1.53 1.10 6.39
CA MET A 64 1.14 2.39 5.84
C MET A 64 -0.26 2.32 5.22
N TRP A 65 -0.97 3.45 5.19
CA TRP A 65 -2.32 3.55 4.67
C TRP A 65 -2.30 4.02 3.21
N VAL A 66 -3.14 3.41 2.40
CA VAL A 66 -3.24 3.67 0.97
C VAL A 66 -4.70 3.89 0.60
N LEU A 67 -5.00 5.07 0.09
CA LEU A 67 -6.31 5.40 -0.45
C LEU A 67 -6.53 4.64 -1.76
N VAL A 68 -7.56 3.81 -1.85
CA VAL A 68 -7.93 3.13 -3.09
C VAL A 68 -8.48 4.15 -4.08
N ARG A 69 -7.87 4.23 -5.26
CA ARG A 69 -8.26 5.17 -6.33
C ARG A 69 -8.99 4.47 -7.46
N GLU A 70 -8.48 3.32 -7.89
CA GLU A 70 -8.97 2.62 -9.07
C GLU A 70 -8.90 1.10 -8.86
N ARG A 71 -9.94 0.39 -9.31
CA ARG A 71 -9.94 -1.07 -9.38
C ARG A 71 -9.48 -1.51 -10.76
N THR A 72 -8.50 -2.41 -10.80
CA THR A 72 -7.94 -2.96 -12.04
C THR A 72 -8.32 -4.44 -12.20
N SER A 73 -7.97 -5.05 -13.34
CA SER A 73 -8.21 -6.49 -13.55
C SER A 73 -7.38 -7.39 -12.61
N GLY A 74 -6.23 -6.89 -12.12
CA GLY A 74 -5.30 -7.65 -11.27
C GLY A 74 -5.27 -7.22 -9.80
N GLY A 75 -6.04 -6.20 -9.42
CA GLY A 75 -6.00 -5.62 -8.08
C GLY A 75 -6.47 -4.18 -8.08
N TYR A 76 -5.63 -3.29 -7.57
CA TYR A 76 -5.97 -1.90 -7.29
C TYR A 76 -4.80 -0.98 -7.63
N LEU A 77 -5.13 0.27 -7.93
CA LEU A 77 -4.23 1.40 -7.80
C LEU A 77 -4.68 2.22 -6.61
N GLY A 78 -3.74 2.61 -5.78
CA GLY A 78 -4.00 3.49 -4.66
C GLY A 78 -2.91 4.53 -4.47
N ILE A 79 -3.21 5.49 -3.60
CA ILE A 79 -2.35 6.63 -3.31
C ILE A 79 -1.85 6.48 -1.88
N LEU A 80 -0.54 6.59 -1.68
CA LEU A 80 0.03 6.59 -0.34
C LEU A 80 -0.54 7.78 0.45
N ASP A 81 -1.18 7.49 1.57
CA ASP A 81 -1.93 8.45 2.41
C ASP A 81 -1.21 8.76 3.73
N ASN A 82 0.09 8.47 3.79
CA ASN A 82 0.94 8.80 4.92
C ASN A 82 2.37 9.09 4.48
N GLU A 83 3.10 9.77 5.35
CA GLU A 83 4.54 9.99 5.22
C GLU A 83 5.28 8.74 5.74
N PRO A 84 6.18 8.12 4.95
CA PRO A 84 7.09 7.10 5.43
C PRO A 84 8.01 7.64 6.54
N ASP A 85 8.20 6.87 7.62
CA ASP A 85 9.05 7.29 8.75
C ASP A 85 10.54 7.04 8.48
N ALA A 86 10.88 6.03 7.66
CA ALA A 86 12.25 5.55 7.50
C ALA A 86 13.06 6.23 6.39
N ILE A 87 12.43 7.04 5.54
CA ILE A 87 13.09 7.78 4.45
C ILE A 87 12.73 9.27 4.52
N ALA A 88 13.60 10.13 3.99
CA ALA A 88 13.27 11.54 3.83
C ALA A 88 12.35 11.76 2.63
N GLU A 89 11.63 12.89 2.62
CA GLU A 89 10.85 13.34 1.46
C GLU A 89 11.69 13.29 0.18
N ASN A 90 11.12 12.67 -0.85
CA ASN A 90 11.78 12.48 -2.14
C ASN A 90 10.74 12.41 -3.28
N ASP A 91 11.25 12.36 -4.51
CA ASP A 91 10.44 12.38 -5.73
C ASP A 91 10.03 10.99 -6.26
N GLU A 92 10.40 9.91 -5.57
CA GLU A 92 10.19 8.54 -6.03
C GLU A 92 9.07 7.86 -5.23
N PHE A 93 9.20 7.83 -3.90
CA PHE A 93 8.29 7.18 -2.99
C PHE A 93 8.04 8.07 -1.77
N TRP A 94 6.92 8.80 -1.81
CA TRP A 94 6.45 9.67 -0.73
C TRP A 94 4.92 9.81 -0.73
N LEU A 95 4.36 10.56 0.22
CA LEU A 95 2.93 10.91 0.28
C LEU A 95 2.40 11.35 -1.09
N GLY A 96 1.21 10.87 -1.47
CA GLY A 96 0.57 11.21 -2.75
C GLY A 96 1.10 10.43 -3.96
N THR A 97 2.01 9.48 -3.76
CA THR A 97 2.52 8.59 -4.81
C THR A 97 1.50 7.47 -5.09
N GLU A 98 1.19 7.27 -6.37
CA GLU A 98 0.38 6.14 -6.82
C GLU A 98 1.19 4.85 -6.81
N LEU A 99 0.54 3.76 -6.39
CA LEU A 99 1.12 2.42 -6.41
C LEU A 99 0.07 1.33 -6.70
N PRO A 100 0.47 0.23 -7.37
CA PRO A 100 -0.37 -0.93 -7.54
C PRO A 100 -0.27 -1.83 -6.31
N PHE A 101 -1.40 -2.43 -5.96
CA PHE A 101 -1.45 -3.50 -4.97
C PHE A 101 -2.60 -4.46 -5.30
N SER A 102 -2.71 -5.53 -4.53
CA SER A 102 -3.73 -6.56 -4.70
C SER A 102 -4.20 -7.06 -3.34
N ALA A 103 -5.28 -7.85 -3.31
CA ALA A 103 -5.92 -8.28 -2.07
C ALA A 103 -4.94 -8.93 -1.07
N LYS A 104 -3.95 -9.72 -1.55
CA LYS A 104 -2.95 -10.40 -0.72
C LYS A 104 -2.15 -9.45 0.19
N HIS A 105 -1.97 -8.20 -0.22
CA HIS A 105 -1.20 -7.19 0.52
C HIS A 105 -2.01 -6.49 1.63
N VAL A 106 -3.35 -6.60 1.61
CA VAL A 106 -4.23 -5.82 2.48
C VAL A 106 -4.29 -6.43 3.87
N ILE A 107 -3.81 -5.70 4.88
CA ILE A 107 -3.76 -6.14 6.28
C ILE A 107 -4.78 -5.43 7.18
N ASN A 108 -5.38 -4.34 6.70
CA ASN A 108 -6.50 -3.68 7.36
C ASN A 108 -7.28 -2.85 6.33
N VAL A 109 -8.54 -2.53 6.63
CA VAL A 109 -9.41 -1.72 5.76
C VAL A 109 -10.19 -0.73 6.63
N GLN A 110 -10.20 0.54 6.21
CA GLN A 110 -11.18 1.52 6.66
C GLN A 110 -12.19 1.76 5.55
N GLU A 111 -13.46 1.86 5.93
CA GLU A 111 -14.53 2.12 4.98
C GLU A 111 -14.44 3.56 4.47
N ARG A 112 -14.68 3.72 3.18
CA ARG A 112 -14.81 5.02 2.54
C ARG A 112 -15.93 5.88 3.14
N ASP A 113 -15.74 7.18 3.05
CA ASP A 113 -16.69 8.23 3.35
C ASP A 113 -16.72 9.27 2.22
N ASP A 114 -17.55 10.32 2.35
CA ASP A 114 -17.69 11.32 1.29
C ASP A 114 -16.37 12.06 0.99
N ALA A 115 -15.52 12.26 1.99
CA ALA A 115 -14.25 12.95 1.85
C ALA A 115 -13.22 12.11 1.09
N THR A 116 -13.05 10.85 1.50
CA THR A 116 -12.12 9.90 0.87
C THR A 116 -12.58 9.51 -0.54
N VAL A 117 -13.88 9.43 -0.79
CA VAL A 117 -14.42 9.26 -2.15
C VAL A 117 -14.06 10.44 -3.05
N ALA A 118 -14.14 11.68 -2.53
CA ALA A 118 -13.74 12.86 -3.29
C ALA A 118 -12.23 12.86 -3.57
N LEU A 119 -11.40 12.58 -2.55
CA LEU A 119 -9.94 12.46 -2.70
C LEU A 119 -9.55 11.40 -3.74
N ALA A 120 -10.27 10.28 -3.79
CA ALA A 120 -10.00 9.22 -4.77
C ALA A 120 -10.27 9.63 -6.23
N GLN A 121 -10.90 10.78 -6.48
CA GLN A 121 -11.07 11.34 -7.83
C GLN A 121 -9.97 12.33 -8.22
N GLU A 122 -9.12 12.73 -7.28
CA GLU A 122 -8.03 13.67 -7.54
C GLU A 122 -6.90 13.01 -8.32
N GLU A 123 -6.16 13.83 -9.06
CA GLU A 123 -4.97 13.39 -9.77
C GLU A 123 -3.84 13.13 -8.76
N PRO A 124 -3.19 11.95 -8.80
CA PRO A 124 -2.06 11.68 -7.92
C PRO A 124 -0.91 12.63 -8.22
N LEU A 125 -0.14 12.95 -7.17
CA LEU A 125 1.06 13.76 -7.31
C LEU A 125 2.07 13.07 -8.25
N ARG A 126 2.16 11.74 -8.15
CA ARG A 126 3.05 10.91 -8.97
C ARG A 126 2.30 9.66 -9.42
N ARG A 127 2.36 9.36 -10.71
CA ARG A 127 1.69 8.18 -11.31
C ARG A 127 2.64 6.99 -11.35
N TRP A 128 2.10 5.81 -11.08
CA TRP A 128 2.87 4.58 -11.24
C TRP A 128 3.03 4.24 -12.74
N PRO A 129 4.23 3.83 -13.18
CA PRO A 129 4.44 3.40 -14.57
C PRO A 129 3.50 2.24 -14.94
N ARG A 130 2.74 2.40 -16.02
CA ARG A 130 1.70 1.45 -16.43
C ARG A 130 2.24 0.25 -17.23
#